data_AF-A0A327WGL6-F1
#
_entry.id   AF-A0A327WGL6-F1
#
_cell.length_a   1.000
_cell.length_b   1.000
_cell.length_c   1.000
_cell.angle_alpha   90.00
_cell.angle_beta   90.00
_cell.angle_gamma   90.00
#
_symmetry.space_group_name_H-M   'P 1'
#
loop_
_entity.id
_entity.type
_entity.pdbx_description
1 polymer ?
#
loop_
_entity_poly.entity_id
_entity_poly.type
_entity_poly.pdbx_seq_one_letter_code
_entity_poly.pdbx_strand_id
1 'polypeptide(L)'
;MRGARSMCRRLVSAGTGDHRSDEGYFVDEASYVRFQGTERHERGHFPGVFVLANELAAQGRLTDEQYRFWRASNDWYDANYPNPTHVDPRVYDRELHPGAVAWFKKSADDLIGRVAGYLELLAAHGVECRRLESADPGRVVYEDAYQIVVMPSEEPGHRPPG
;
A
#
# COMPACT_ATOMS: atom_id res chain seq x y z
N MET A 1 31.69 -3.27 -16.30
CA MET A 1 30.72 -3.33 -15.18
C MET A 1 29.36 -3.64 -15.80
N ARG A 2 28.81 -4.84 -15.56
CA ARG A 2 27.61 -5.36 -16.25
C ARG A 2 26.48 -5.58 -15.24
N GLY A 3 25.35 -4.91 -15.47
CA GLY A 3 23.97 -5.39 -15.35
C GLY A 3 23.49 -6.00 -14.03
N ALA A 4 22.80 -5.20 -13.22
CA ALA A 4 21.86 -5.71 -12.21
C ALA A 4 20.47 -5.90 -12.87
N ARG A 5 20.14 -7.14 -13.25
CA ARG A 5 18.77 -7.55 -13.56
C ARG A 5 18.17 -8.09 -12.26
N SER A 6 17.27 -7.34 -11.63
CA SER A 6 16.42 -7.86 -10.55
C SER A 6 15.08 -8.27 -11.15
N MET A 7 14.86 -9.57 -11.25
CA MET A 7 13.63 -10.18 -11.75
C MET A 7 12.90 -10.78 -10.55
N CYS A 8 11.96 -10.05 -9.96
CA CYS A 8 11.01 -10.62 -9.00
C CYS A 8 10.09 -11.59 -9.74
N ARG A 9 10.45 -12.88 -9.74
CA ARG A 9 9.62 -13.96 -10.27
C ARG A 9 9.08 -14.82 -9.13
N ARG A 10 7.76 -14.79 -8.99
CA ARG A 10 6.82 -15.69 -8.28
C ARG A 10 7.36 -16.95 -7.60
N LEU A 11 6.90 -17.15 -6.37
CA LEU A 11 6.41 -18.45 -5.89
C LEU A 11 4.95 -18.25 -5.45
N VAL A 12 4.02 -18.87 -6.20
CA VAL A 12 2.62 -19.07 -5.84
C VAL A 12 2.50 -20.59 -5.60
N SER A 13 2.10 -20.99 -4.39
CA SER A 13 1.76 -22.41 -4.14
C SER A 13 0.39 -22.70 -4.74
N ALA A 14 0.33 -23.74 -5.57
CA ALA A 14 -0.88 -24.27 -6.16
C ALA A 14 -1.62 -25.18 -5.17
N GLY A 15 -2.89 -24.90 -4.92
CA GLY A 15 -3.85 -25.85 -4.36
C GLY A 15 -4.68 -26.46 -5.48
N THR A 16 -4.46 -27.74 -5.77
CA THR A 16 -5.27 -28.54 -6.70
C THR A 16 -6.59 -28.92 -6.02
N GLY A 17 -7.71 -28.61 -6.67
CA GLY A 17 -9.07 -28.84 -6.15
C GLY A 17 -9.67 -30.19 -6.48
N ASP A 18 -10.93 -30.38 -6.06
CA ASP A 18 -12.02 -31.00 -6.82
C ASP A 18 -13.33 -30.98 -6.00
N HIS A 19 -14.39 -30.29 -6.47
CA HIS A 19 -15.72 -30.87 -6.73
C HIS A 19 -16.79 -29.81 -7.10
N ARG A 20 -17.41 -30.05 -8.27
CA ARG A 20 -18.79 -29.75 -8.75
C ARG A 20 -19.37 -28.32 -8.72
N SER A 21 -19.50 -27.81 -9.94
CA SER A 21 -20.55 -26.97 -10.55
C SER A 21 -21.76 -26.55 -9.70
N ASP A 22 -21.95 -25.23 -9.59
CA ASP A 22 -23.24 -24.54 -9.60
C ASP A 22 -23.03 -23.13 -10.21
N GLU A 23 -23.97 -22.66 -11.03
CA GLU A 23 -23.91 -21.34 -11.66
C GLU A 23 -24.02 -20.24 -10.60
N GLY A 24 -22.91 -19.55 -10.32
CA GLY A 24 -22.87 -18.43 -9.39
C GLY A 24 -21.84 -17.42 -9.84
N TYR A 25 -22.32 -16.22 -10.13
CA TYR A 25 -21.59 -14.95 -10.26
C TYR A 25 -20.09 -15.06 -9.98
N PHE A 26 -19.26 -14.77 -10.97
CA PHE A 26 -17.87 -14.39 -10.70
C PHE A 26 -17.93 -13.25 -9.69
N VAL A 27 -17.71 -13.57 -8.41
CA VAL A 27 -17.30 -12.60 -7.44
C VAL A 27 -15.99 -12.12 -8.04
N ASP A 28 -16.01 -10.91 -8.62
CA ASP A 28 -14.78 -10.20 -8.89
C ASP A 28 -14.12 -10.11 -7.51
N GLU A 29 -13.23 -11.05 -7.22
CA GLU A 29 -12.46 -11.10 -5.98
C GLU A 29 -11.67 -9.81 -6.01
N ALA A 30 -12.25 -8.74 -5.46
CA ALA A 30 -11.74 -7.39 -5.60
C ALA A 30 -10.30 -7.43 -5.10
N SER A 31 -9.37 -7.40 -6.04
CA SER A 31 -7.97 -7.57 -5.73
C SER A 31 -7.42 -6.20 -5.36
N TYR A 32 -6.74 -6.16 -4.22
CA TYR A 32 -6.15 -4.95 -3.70
C TYR A 32 -4.63 -5.05 -3.73
N VAL A 33 -3.97 -3.91 -3.94
CA VAL A 33 -2.51 -3.82 -3.95
C VAL A 33 -2.04 -2.74 -2.98
N ARG A 34 -0.96 -3.02 -2.26
CA ARG A 34 -0.29 -2.06 -1.38
C ARG A 34 1.21 -2.07 -1.61
N PHE A 35 1.82 -0.91 -1.55
CA PHE A 35 3.27 -0.74 -1.54
C PHE A 35 3.68 -0.17 -0.19
N GLN A 36 4.60 -0.86 0.48
CA GLN A 36 5.00 -0.52 1.85
C GLN A 36 6.47 -0.81 2.10
N GLY A 37 7.02 -0.20 3.16
CA GLY A 37 8.35 -0.52 3.66
C GLY A 37 8.49 -1.96 4.16
N THR A 38 9.74 -2.41 4.32
CA THR A 38 10.10 -3.71 4.90
C THR A 38 10.32 -3.66 6.40
N GLU A 39 10.40 -2.46 6.99
CA GLU A 39 10.52 -2.25 8.43
C GLU A 39 9.21 -1.70 9.02
N ARG A 40 8.87 -2.14 10.24
CA ARG A 40 7.71 -1.60 10.95
C ARG A 40 8.09 -0.24 11.53
N HIS A 41 7.22 0.75 11.35
CA HIS A 41 7.31 1.97 12.14
C HIS A 41 7.06 1.62 13.62
N GLU A 42 7.49 2.47 14.55
CA GLU A 42 7.19 2.40 16.00
C GLU A 42 5.71 2.09 16.31
N ARG A 43 4.82 2.41 15.38
CA ARG A 43 3.37 2.24 15.43
C ARG A 43 2.91 0.82 15.05
N GLY A 44 3.83 -0.12 14.93
CA GLY A 44 3.56 -1.55 14.72
C GLY A 44 3.14 -1.94 13.31
N HIS A 45 3.00 -1.00 12.37
CA HIS A 45 2.64 -1.28 10.97
C HIS A 45 3.74 -0.86 9.99
N PHE A 46 3.71 -1.45 8.80
CA PHE A 46 4.61 -1.08 7.72
C PHE A 46 4.07 0.17 7.01
N PRO A 47 4.83 1.29 6.99
CA PRO A 47 4.39 2.53 6.37
C PRO A 47 4.24 2.36 4.86
N GLY A 48 3.26 3.07 4.28
CA GLY A 48 3.09 3.11 2.83
C GLY A 48 4.16 3.96 2.16
N VAL A 49 4.37 3.78 0.86
CA VAL A 49 5.38 4.53 0.07
C VAL A 49 5.27 6.05 0.20
N PHE A 50 4.05 6.60 0.28
CA PHE A 50 3.85 8.05 0.45
C PHE A 50 4.31 8.54 1.82
N VAL A 51 4.04 7.77 2.88
CA VAL A 51 4.50 8.10 4.25
C VAL A 51 6.02 8.15 4.28
N LEU A 52 6.67 7.13 3.73
CA LEU A 52 8.13 7.06 3.65
C LEU A 52 8.74 8.23 2.85
N ALA A 53 8.16 8.57 1.71
CA ALA A 53 8.65 9.68 0.90
C ALA A 53 8.44 11.05 1.58
N ASN A 54 7.29 11.23 2.25
CA ASN A 54 7.01 12.43 3.05
C ASN A 54 7.99 12.57 4.23
N GLU A 55 8.36 11.46 4.87
CA GLU A 55 9.36 11.45 5.95
C GLU A 55 10.74 11.88 5.44
N LEU A 56 11.19 11.38 4.28
CA LEU A 56 12.44 11.84 3.65
C LEU A 56 12.41 13.33 3.32
N ALA A 57 11.28 13.82 2.80
CA ALA A 57 11.09 15.24 2.50
C ALA A 57 11.13 16.10 3.78
N ALA A 58 10.42 15.68 4.83
CA ALA A 58 10.38 16.37 6.12
C ALA A 58 11.74 16.41 6.82
N GLN A 59 12.54 15.36 6.64
CA GLN A 59 13.92 15.27 7.16
C GLN A 59 14.94 16.06 6.32
N GLY A 60 14.53 16.69 5.21
CA GLY A 60 15.43 17.42 4.31
C GLY A 60 16.43 16.52 3.58
N ARG A 61 16.12 15.23 3.41
CA ARG A 61 17.03 14.24 2.81
C ARG A 61 16.95 14.19 1.29
N LEU A 62 15.91 14.76 0.69
CA LEU A 62 15.73 14.78 -0.76
C LEU A 62 16.66 15.80 -1.41
N THR A 63 17.21 15.46 -2.58
CA THR A 63 17.84 16.45 -3.46
C THR A 63 16.79 17.42 -4.00
N ASP A 64 17.20 18.57 -4.54
CA ASP A 64 16.27 19.54 -5.13
C ASP A 64 15.41 18.93 -6.26
N GLU A 65 15.99 18.05 -7.06
CA GLU A 65 15.27 17.35 -8.13
C GLU A 65 14.24 16.37 -7.57
N GLN A 66 14.64 15.58 -6.57
CA GLN A 66 13.73 14.65 -5.89
C GLN A 66 12.61 15.39 -5.16
N TYR A 67 12.91 16.52 -4.53
CA TYR A 67 11.91 17.36 -3.88
C TYR A 67 10.90 17.90 -4.89
N ARG A 68 11.36 18.42 -6.04
CA ARG A 68 10.47 18.88 -7.12
C ARG A 68 9.58 17.75 -7.64
N PHE A 69 10.15 16.57 -7.88
CA PHE A 69 9.38 15.39 -8.26
C PHE A 69 8.34 15.01 -7.21
N TRP A 70 8.73 14.93 -5.93
CA TRP A 70 7.86 14.58 -4.81
C TRP A 70 6.69 15.56 -4.69
N ARG A 71 6.96 16.87 -4.76
CA ARG A 71 5.93 17.92 -4.75
C ARG A 71 4.96 17.80 -5.91
N ALA A 72 5.46 17.77 -7.15
CA ALA A 72 4.62 17.68 -8.33
C ALA A 72 3.76 16.39 -8.34
N SER A 73 4.30 15.29 -7.83
CA SER A 73 3.58 14.02 -7.73
C SER A 73 2.48 14.08 -6.67
N ASN A 74 2.76 14.60 -5.47
CA ASN A 74 1.76 14.76 -4.41
C ASN A 74 0.66 15.74 -4.83
N ASP A 75 1.01 16.89 -5.41
CA ASP A 75 0.05 17.89 -5.90
C ASP A 75 -0.88 17.27 -6.98
N TRP A 76 -0.35 16.38 -7.82
CA TRP A 76 -1.17 15.63 -8.78
C TRP A 76 -2.11 14.64 -8.09
N TYR A 77 -1.66 13.89 -7.08
CA TYR A 77 -2.56 12.99 -6.34
C TYR A 77 -3.69 13.75 -5.65
N ASP A 78 -3.37 14.85 -4.97
CA ASP A 78 -4.35 15.70 -4.27
C ASP A 78 -5.38 16.30 -5.24
N ALA A 79 -4.97 16.63 -6.48
CA ALA A 79 -5.86 17.18 -7.49
C ALA A 79 -6.75 16.13 -8.18
N ASN A 80 -6.34 14.86 -8.21
CA ASN A 80 -7.03 13.82 -9.01
C ASN A 80 -7.79 12.80 -8.17
N TYR A 81 -7.51 12.68 -6.87
CA TYR A 81 -8.10 11.62 -6.04
C TYR A 81 -8.62 12.13 -4.69
N PRO A 82 -9.69 11.50 -4.16
CA PRO A 82 -10.12 11.75 -2.81
C PRO A 82 -9.01 11.44 -1.81
N ASN A 83 -8.72 12.39 -0.95
CA ASN A 83 -7.93 12.13 0.26
C ASN A 83 -8.90 11.64 1.34
N PRO A 84 -8.78 10.40 1.85
CA PRO A 84 -9.72 9.85 2.82
C PRO A 84 -9.86 10.71 4.08
N THR A 85 -8.78 11.36 4.52
CA THR A 85 -8.78 12.26 5.69
C THR A 85 -9.59 13.54 5.45
N HIS A 86 -9.67 14.02 4.20
CA HIS A 86 -10.52 15.18 3.86
C HIS A 86 -12.00 14.80 3.77
N VAL A 87 -12.31 13.54 3.43
CA VAL A 87 -13.69 13.04 3.34
C VAL A 87 -14.24 12.73 4.74
N ASP A 88 -13.49 11.96 5.54
CA ASP A 88 -13.78 11.71 6.94
C ASP A 88 -12.47 11.69 7.74
N PRO A 89 -12.22 12.67 8.62
CA PRO A 89 -10.99 12.73 9.40
C PRO A 89 -10.81 11.53 10.33
N ARG A 90 -11.88 10.76 10.60
CA ARG A 90 -11.84 9.58 11.47
C ARG A 90 -11.26 8.34 10.79
N VAL A 91 -11.06 8.36 9.47
CA VAL A 91 -10.58 7.18 8.72
C VAL A 91 -9.27 6.64 9.27
N TYR A 92 -8.35 7.53 9.66
CA TYR A 92 -7.07 7.19 10.31
C TYR A 92 -7.03 7.57 11.78
N ASP A 93 -8.18 7.77 12.42
CA ASP A 93 -8.24 8.00 13.86
C ASP A 93 -7.64 6.81 14.60
N ARG A 94 -6.74 7.10 15.54
CA ARG A 94 -5.91 6.08 16.18
C ARG A 94 -6.66 5.30 17.27
N GLU A 95 -7.67 5.92 17.86
CA GLU A 95 -8.50 5.29 18.89
C GLU A 95 -9.60 4.44 18.25
N LEU A 96 -10.17 4.93 17.15
CA LEU A 96 -11.23 4.22 16.42
C LEU A 96 -10.68 3.14 15.49
N HIS A 97 -9.59 3.43 14.78
CA HIS A 97 -9.02 2.57 13.74
C HIS A 97 -7.50 2.34 13.92
N PRO A 98 -7.07 1.70 15.03
CA PRO A 98 -5.66 1.46 15.29
C PRO A 98 -5.02 0.59 14.19
N GLY A 99 -3.98 1.12 13.55
CA GLY A 99 -3.24 0.39 12.51
C GLY A 99 -3.91 0.40 11.13
N ALA A 100 -4.91 1.26 10.91
CA ALA A 100 -5.53 1.42 9.60
C ALA A 100 -4.52 1.69 8.48
N VAL A 101 -4.63 0.96 7.38
CA VAL A 101 -3.73 1.06 6.23
C VAL A 101 -4.50 1.13 4.91
N ALA A 102 -4.04 2.01 4.01
CA ALA A 102 -4.60 2.13 2.67
C ALA A 102 -4.15 1.00 1.73
N TRP A 103 -5.05 0.58 0.86
CA TRP A 103 -4.77 -0.29 -0.27
C TRP A 103 -5.43 0.30 -1.52
N PHE A 104 -4.75 0.20 -2.65
CA PHE A 104 -5.35 0.55 -3.94
C PHE A 104 -6.21 -0.61 -4.42
N LYS A 105 -7.33 -0.30 -5.06
CA LYS A 105 -8.02 -1.26 -5.91
C LYS A 105 -7.15 -1.55 -7.12
N LYS A 106 -7.03 -2.81 -7.53
CA LYS A 106 -6.16 -3.20 -8.65
C LYS A 106 -6.59 -2.58 -9.98
N SER A 107 -7.84 -2.16 -10.10
CA SER A 107 -8.37 -1.39 -11.24
C SER A 107 -7.89 0.07 -11.29
N ALA A 108 -7.23 0.57 -10.24
CA ALA A 108 -6.73 1.95 -10.14
C ALA A 108 -5.36 2.10 -10.85
N ASP A 109 -5.27 1.65 -12.10
CA ASP A 109 -4.02 1.51 -12.87
C ASP A 109 -3.21 2.81 -12.95
N ASP A 110 -3.87 3.94 -13.18
CA ASP A 110 -3.23 5.25 -13.31
C ASP A 110 -2.54 5.70 -12.01
N LEU A 111 -3.13 5.40 -10.84
CA LEU A 111 -2.50 5.66 -9.54
C LEU A 111 -1.34 4.71 -9.33
N ILE A 112 -1.58 3.41 -9.52
CA ILE A 112 -0.59 2.37 -9.28
C ILE A 112 0.65 2.60 -10.17
N GLY A 113 0.46 2.98 -11.43
CA GLY A 113 1.55 3.25 -12.37
C GLY A 113 2.48 4.37 -11.89
N ARG A 114 1.95 5.39 -11.22
CA ARG A 114 2.74 6.51 -10.68
C ARG A 114 3.52 6.18 -9.42
N VAL A 115 3.19 5.09 -8.72
CA VAL A 115 3.95 4.60 -7.57
C VAL A 115 5.39 4.23 -7.94
N ALA A 116 5.64 3.87 -9.21
CA ALA A 116 7.00 3.54 -9.69
C ALA A 116 8.02 4.64 -9.37
N GLY A 117 7.68 5.92 -9.59
CA GLY A 117 8.59 7.02 -9.28
C GLY A 117 8.87 7.20 -7.78
N TYR A 118 7.92 6.86 -6.90
CA TYR A 118 8.15 6.82 -5.46
C TYR A 118 9.08 5.69 -5.06
N LEU A 119 8.93 4.51 -5.68
CA LEU A 119 9.81 3.37 -5.42
C LEU A 119 11.25 3.68 -5.85
N GLU A 120 11.44 4.34 -6.99
CA GLU A 120 12.75 4.79 -7.45
C GLU A 120 13.36 5.82 -6.49
N LEU A 121 12.57 6.81 -6.06
CA LEU A 121 12.99 7.81 -5.07
C LEU A 121 13.42 7.13 -3.76
N LEU A 122 12.61 6.22 -3.22
CA LEU A 122 12.89 5.52 -1.97
C LEU A 122 14.13 4.62 -2.07
N ALA A 123 14.28 3.90 -3.17
CA ALA A 123 15.45 3.06 -3.44
C ALA A 123 16.75 3.88 -3.51
N ALA A 124 16.71 5.09 -4.10
CA ALA A 124 17.86 6.00 -4.12
C ALA A 124 18.33 6.43 -2.73
N HIS A 125 17.46 6.32 -1.72
CA HIS A 125 17.75 6.62 -0.30
C HIS A 125 17.96 5.38 0.56
N GLY A 126 18.09 4.20 -0.06
CA GLY A 126 18.27 2.92 0.65
C GLY A 126 17.04 2.44 1.40
N VAL A 127 15.85 2.97 1.08
CA VAL A 127 14.59 2.57 1.71
C VAL A 127 13.96 1.45 0.88
N GLU A 128 14.00 0.22 1.41
CA GLU A 128 13.41 -0.94 0.75
C GLU A 128 11.88 -0.95 0.86
N CYS A 129 11.22 -1.28 -0.25
CA CYS A 129 9.77 -1.40 -0.34
C CYS A 129 9.36 -2.72 -0.99
N ARG A 130 8.19 -3.23 -0.61
CA ARG A 130 7.57 -4.43 -1.20
C ARG A 130 6.15 -4.13 -1.67
N ARG A 131 5.73 -4.87 -2.70
CA ARG A 131 4.34 -4.92 -3.19
C ARG A 131 3.62 -6.09 -2.55
N LEU A 132 2.44 -5.85 -2.01
CA LEU A 132 1.51 -6.84 -1.49
C LEU A 132 0.26 -6.86 -2.36
N GLU A 133 -0.32 -8.04 -2.53
CA GLU A 133 -1.63 -8.22 -3.16
C GLU A 133 -2.50 -9.07 -2.24
N SER A 134 -3.77 -8.70 -2.07
CA SER A 134 -4.74 -9.46 -1.28
C SER A 134 -6.15 -9.26 -1.83
N ALA A 135 -6.98 -10.30 -1.80
CA ALA A 135 -8.42 -10.18 -2.05
C ALA A 135 -9.21 -9.80 -0.78
N ASP A 136 -8.63 -10.07 0.39
CA ASP A 136 -9.21 -9.74 1.71
C ASP A 136 -8.12 -9.15 2.62
N PRO A 137 -7.77 -7.87 2.46
CA PRO A 137 -6.72 -7.21 3.26
C PRO A 137 -7.17 -6.85 4.69
N GLY A 138 -8.44 -7.08 5.05
CA GLY A 138 -8.99 -6.83 6.37
C GLY A 138 -10.32 -6.08 6.36
N ARG A 139 -10.78 -5.64 7.54
CA ARG A 139 -12.06 -4.95 7.70
C ARG A 139 -11.99 -3.54 7.11
N VAL A 140 -12.74 -3.29 6.05
CA VAL A 140 -12.86 -1.97 5.41
C VAL A 140 -13.51 -0.96 6.37
N VAL A 141 -12.85 0.20 6.54
CA VAL A 141 -13.36 1.35 7.30
C VAL A 141 -13.60 2.58 6.41
N TYR A 142 -13.09 2.54 5.18
CA TYR A 142 -13.34 3.54 4.14
C TYR A 142 -13.15 2.89 2.77
N GLU A 143 -13.96 3.30 1.80
CA GLU A 143 -13.86 2.86 0.41
C GLU A 143 -14.27 3.99 -0.54
N ASP A 144 -13.49 4.18 -1.61
CA ASP A 144 -13.86 5.00 -2.76
C ASP A 144 -13.63 4.25 -4.08
N ALA A 145 -13.72 4.94 -5.22
CA ALA A 145 -13.55 4.32 -6.54
C ALA A 145 -12.14 3.72 -6.78
N TYR A 146 -11.13 4.13 -6.02
CA TYR A 146 -9.72 3.85 -6.29
C TYR A 146 -9.01 3.14 -5.14
N GLN A 147 -9.47 3.29 -3.91
CA GLN A 147 -8.80 2.75 -2.73
C GLN A 147 -9.77 2.29 -1.64
N ILE A 148 -9.25 1.47 -0.74
CA ILE A 148 -9.85 1.14 0.53
C ILE A 148 -8.89 1.47 1.65
N VAL A 149 -9.41 1.80 2.83
CA VAL A 149 -8.65 1.79 4.08
C VAL A 149 -9.20 0.67 4.92
N VAL A 150 -8.30 -0.19 5.40
CA VAL A 150 -8.66 -1.35 6.19
C VAL A 150 -8.01 -1.31 7.54
N MET A 151 -8.76 -1.81 8.52
CA MET A 151 -8.22 -2.34 9.75
C MET A 151 -7.61 -3.71 9.45
N PRO A 152 -6.29 -3.89 9.61
CA PRO A 152 -5.69 -5.19 9.42
C PRO A 152 -6.32 -6.17 10.40
N SER A 153 -6.75 -7.33 9.89
CA SER A 153 -7.18 -8.44 10.73
C SER A 153 -6.02 -8.79 11.68
N GLU A 154 -6.30 -8.98 12.97
CA GLU A 154 -5.27 -9.49 13.88
C GLU A 154 -4.73 -10.78 13.28
N GLU A 155 -3.42 -10.85 13.00
CA GLU A 155 -2.83 -12.14 12.68
C GLU A 155 -3.12 -13.06 13.87
N PRO A 156 -3.70 -14.26 13.66
CA PRO A 156 -3.88 -15.21 14.74
C PRO A 156 -2.50 -15.64 15.21
N GLY A 157 -1.98 -15.04 16.29
CA GLY A 157 -0.66 -15.44 16.79
C GLY A 157 0.03 -14.60 17.85
N HIS A 158 -0.37 -13.35 18.14
CA HIS A 158 0.29 -12.60 19.21
C HIS A 158 -0.53 -12.63 20.51
N ARG A 159 -0.44 -13.74 21.26
CA ARG A 159 -0.74 -13.73 22.68
C ARG A 159 0.47 -13.11 23.40
N PRO A 160 0.34 -11.96 24.11
CA PRO A 160 1.42 -11.46 24.93
C PRO A 160 1.72 -12.47 26.06
N PRO A 161 2.98 -12.69 26.46
CA PRO A 161 3.28 -13.50 27.62
C PRO A 161 2.63 -12.87 28.86
N GLY A 162 1.86 -13.67 29.59
CA GLY A 162 1.29 -13.31 30.89
C GLY A 162 2.33 -13.36 32.01
#